data_AF-A0AAD9NZX6-F1
#
_entry.id   AF-A0AAD9NZX6-F1
#
_cell.length_a   1.000
_cell.length_b   1.000
_cell.length_c   1.000
_cell.angle_alpha   90.00
_cell.angle_beta   90.00
_cell.angle_gamma   90.00
#
_symmetry.space_group_name_H-M   'P 1'
#
loop_
_entity.id
_entity.type
_entity.pdbx_description
1 polymer ?
#
loop_
_entity_poly.entity_id
_entity_poly.type
_entity_poly.pdbx_seq_one_letter_code
_entity_poly.pdbx_strand_id
1 'polypeptide(L)'
;MLTTLDLSCNRINSQGFLRICQAVEGNEDIRVLKLGQNPINEETAMAALELFKNMGVLRLEVLDLSENLYGKRFEQKLAELHEVHPDFMCRHGYTDSYGKRRLKRYSVVEDAMDAMRQYCQEHNINIVELFSRFDADGSMSVTHEEFKLGLKEAKMPLTDYQVEELIKALDQDGDGEIDFR
;
A
#
# COMPACT_ATOMS: atom_id res chain seq x y z
N MET A 1 -1.46 7.29 18.27
CA MET A 1 -2.58 7.68 17.39
C MET A 1 -2.96 6.46 16.56
N LEU A 2 -4.25 6.23 16.29
CA LEU A 2 -4.70 5.03 15.58
C LEU A 2 -4.55 5.24 14.07
N THR A 3 -3.51 4.67 13.47
CA THR A 3 -3.27 4.76 12.02
C THR A 3 -3.98 3.66 11.24
N THR A 4 -4.33 2.56 11.91
CA THR A 4 -5.02 1.41 11.30
C THR A 4 -6.36 1.16 11.97
N LEU A 5 -7.42 1.15 11.19
CA LEU A 5 -8.75 0.75 11.63
C LEU A 5 -9.14 -0.56 10.94
N ASP A 6 -9.18 -1.65 11.72
CA ASP A 6 -9.62 -2.96 11.22
C ASP A 6 -11.07 -3.23 11.57
N LEU A 7 -11.91 -3.23 10.55
CA LEU A 7 -13.33 -3.54 10.59
C LEU A 7 -13.67 -4.76 9.71
N SER A 8 -12.67 -5.60 9.42
CA SER A 8 -12.89 -6.83 8.66
C SER A 8 -13.86 -7.78 9.39
N CYS A 9 -14.59 -8.61 8.64
CA CYS A 9 -15.49 -9.62 9.20
C CYS A 9 -16.67 -9.10 10.04
N ASN A 10 -17.10 -7.84 9.88
CA ASN A 10 -18.16 -7.23 10.69
C ASN A 10 -19.54 -7.21 10.03
N ARG A 11 -19.74 -7.91 8.91
CA ARG A 11 -20.99 -7.92 8.11
C ARG A 11 -21.50 -6.51 7.75
N ILE A 12 -20.58 -5.56 7.58
CA ILE A 12 -20.89 -4.19 7.18
C ILE A 12 -21.48 -4.23 5.76
N ASN A 13 -22.71 -3.74 5.63
CA ASN A 13 -23.38 -3.68 4.33
C ASN A 13 -22.90 -2.47 3.50
N SER A 14 -23.34 -2.38 2.24
CA SER A 14 -22.98 -1.31 1.31
C SER A 14 -23.19 0.10 1.89
N GLN A 15 -24.29 0.33 2.60
CA GLN A 15 -24.60 1.64 3.17
C GLN A 15 -23.65 1.99 4.32
N GLY A 16 -23.35 1.02 5.20
CA GLY A 16 -22.39 1.20 6.29
C GLY A 16 -20.98 1.43 5.76
N PHE A 17 -20.59 0.68 4.72
CA PHE A 17 -19.30 0.85 4.04
C PHE A 17 -19.11 2.27 3.51
N LEU A 18 -20.07 2.80 2.74
CA LEU A 18 -19.97 4.16 2.21
C LEU A 18 -19.93 5.23 3.30
N ARG A 19 -20.66 5.03 4.40
CA ARG A 19 -20.62 5.94 5.55
C ARG A 19 -19.24 5.96 6.22
N ILE A 20 -18.58 4.80 6.30
CA ILE A 20 -17.21 4.71 6.82
C ILE A 20 -16.26 5.43 5.85
N CYS A 21 -16.35 5.20 4.54
CA CYS A 21 -15.52 5.90 3.55
C CYS A 21 -15.72 7.43 3.59
N GLN A 22 -16.95 7.90 3.78
CA GLN A 22 -17.25 9.32 3.98
C GLN A 22 -16.65 9.86 5.28
N ALA A 23 -16.69 9.09 6.37
CA ALA A 23 -16.11 9.51 7.64
C ALA A 23 -14.58 9.66 7.58
N VAL A 24 -13.91 8.98 6.64
CA VAL A 24 -12.46 9.13 6.41
C VAL A 24 -12.10 10.49 5.82
N GLU A 25 -13.01 11.16 5.09
CA GLU A 25 -12.75 12.47 4.46
C GLU A 25 -12.29 13.54 5.49
N GLY A 26 -12.86 13.50 6.70
CA GLY A 26 -12.52 14.42 7.78
C GLY A 26 -11.52 13.85 8.80
N ASN A 27 -10.97 12.68 8.55
CA ASN A 27 -10.06 12.02 9.49
C ASN A 27 -8.59 12.33 9.15
N GLU A 28 -7.82 12.77 10.14
CA GLU A 28 -6.42 13.17 9.93
C GLU A 28 -5.41 12.04 10.19
N ASP A 29 -5.82 10.96 10.86
CA ASP A 29 -4.93 9.96 11.44
C ASP A 29 -4.95 8.60 10.72
N ILE A 30 -6.12 8.16 10.25
CA ILE A 30 -6.32 6.84 9.65
C ILE A 30 -5.59 6.79 8.30
N ARG A 31 -4.67 5.84 8.20
CA ARG A 31 -3.88 5.51 7.01
C ARG A 31 -4.29 4.19 6.39
N VAL A 32 -4.70 3.23 7.22
CA VAL A 32 -5.10 1.89 6.79
C VAL A 32 -6.52 1.60 7.26
N LEU A 33 -7.40 1.31 6.32
CA LEU A 33 -8.77 0.91 6.59
C LEU A 33 -9.00 -0.50 6.06
N LYS A 34 -9.17 -1.46 6.97
CA LYS A 34 -9.45 -2.86 6.61
C LYS A 34 -10.93 -3.15 6.74
N LEU A 35 -11.53 -3.53 5.63
CA LEU A 35 -12.95 -3.83 5.49
C LEU A 35 -13.16 -5.15 4.73
N GLY A 36 -12.13 -5.98 4.65
CA GLY A 36 -12.21 -7.30 4.04
C GLY A 36 -13.26 -8.19 4.70
N GLN A 37 -13.74 -9.19 3.96
CA GLN A 37 -14.77 -10.12 4.46
C GLN A 37 -16.08 -9.45 4.94
N ASN A 38 -16.38 -8.24 4.44
CA ASN A 38 -17.70 -7.61 4.54
C ASN A 38 -18.40 -7.71 3.18
N PRO A 39 -19.73 -7.85 3.10
CA PRO A 39 -20.48 -7.99 1.85
C PRO A 39 -20.52 -6.68 1.05
N ILE A 40 -19.39 -6.31 0.44
CA ILE A 40 -19.23 -5.09 -0.35
C ILE A 40 -19.30 -5.48 -1.82
N ASN A 41 -20.34 -5.03 -2.53
CA ASN A 41 -20.47 -5.30 -3.96
C ASN A 41 -19.63 -4.32 -4.80
N GLU A 42 -19.39 -4.67 -6.07
CA GLU A 42 -18.55 -3.89 -6.99
C GLU A 42 -19.03 -2.45 -7.18
N GLU A 43 -20.34 -2.24 -7.30
CA GLU A 43 -20.93 -0.90 -7.48
C GLU A 43 -20.65 0.01 -6.28
N THR A 44 -20.77 -0.54 -5.08
CA THR A 44 -20.49 0.18 -3.83
C THR A 44 -19.00 0.49 -3.71
N ALA A 45 -18.15 -0.48 -4.05
CA ALA A 45 -16.70 -0.28 -4.02
C ALA A 45 -16.26 0.80 -5.03
N MET A 46 -16.81 0.79 -6.25
CA MET A 46 -16.57 1.85 -7.25
C MET A 46 -17.05 3.23 -6.78
N ALA A 47 -18.18 3.31 -6.07
CA ALA A 47 -18.66 4.57 -5.50
C ALA A 47 -17.71 5.12 -4.44
N ALA A 48 -17.06 4.26 -3.63
CA ALA A 48 -16.01 4.70 -2.72
C ALA A 48 -14.75 5.19 -3.46
N LEU A 49 -14.34 4.52 -4.54
CA LEU A 49 -13.21 5.00 -5.37
C LEU A 49 -13.51 6.38 -5.98
N GLU A 50 -14.74 6.61 -6.46
CA GLU A 50 -15.16 7.92 -6.97
C GLU A 50 -15.17 8.98 -5.86
N LEU A 51 -15.62 8.62 -4.66
CA LEU A 51 -15.55 9.52 -3.51
C LEU A 51 -14.10 9.94 -3.24
N PHE A 52 -13.18 8.97 -3.13
CA PHE A 52 -11.77 9.22 -2.87
C PHE A 52 -11.11 10.04 -3.97
N LYS A 53 -11.40 9.77 -5.24
CA LYS A 53 -10.86 10.52 -6.39
C LYS A 53 -11.20 12.01 -6.34
N ASN A 54 -12.37 12.34 -5.80
CA ASN A 54 -12.85 13.72 -5.68
C ASN A 54 -12.39 14.42 -4.39
N MET A 55 -11.65 13.73 -3.52
CA MET A 55 -11.08 14.34 -2.32
C MET A 55 -9.86 15.17 -2.68
N GLY A 56 -9.78 16.41 -2.18
CA GLY A 56 -8.61 17.26 -2.41
C GLY A 56 -7.34 16.71 -1.74
N VAL A 57 -7.48 16.12 -0.55
CA VAL A 57 -6.40 15.45 0.17
C VAL A 57 -6.91 14.12 0.69
N LEU A 58 -6.43 13.03 0.11
CA LEU A 58 -6.70 11.67 0.59
C LEU A 58 -5.53 11.21 1.46
N ARG A 59 -5.76 11.11 2.76
CA ARG A 59 -4.77 10.60 3.72
C ARG A 59 -4.78 9.09 3.89
N LEU A 60 -5.86 8.45 3.46
CA LEU A 60 -5.95 7.00 3.47
C LEU A 60 -4.93 6.46 2.45
N GLU A 61 -3.99 5.66 2.91
CA GLU A 61 -2.96 5.03 2.08
C GLU A 61 -3.39 3.64 1.63
N VAL A 62 -4.11 2.89 2.49
CA VAL A 62 -4.54 1.53 2.17
C VAL A 62 -6.02 1.33 2.46
N LEU A 63 -6.77 0.91 1.44
CA LEU A 63 -8.08 0.31 1.59
C LEU A 63 -8.00 -1.21 1.35
N ASP A 64 -8.27 -2.00 2.39
CA ASP A 64 -8.32 -3.44 2.28
C ASP A 64 -9.76 -3.94 2.12
N LEU A 65 -10.10 -4.39 0.90
CA LEU A 65 -11.36 -5.02 0.53
C LEU A 65 -11.17 -6.52 0.22
N SER A 66 -10.16 -7.17 0.83
CA SER A 66 -9.88 -8.59 0.64
C SER A 66 -11.13 -9.46 0.83
N GLU A 67 -11.16 -10.59 0.12
CA GLU A 67 -12.32 -11.50 0.04
C GLU A 67 -13.56 -10.95 -0.69
N ASN A 68 -13.54 -9.71 -1.18
CA ASN A 68 -14.49 -9.22 -2.17
C ASN A 68 -13.93 -9.38 -3.59
N LEU A 69 -14.77 -9.76 -4.54
CA LEU A 69 -14.36 -10.03 -5.93
C LEU A 69 -14.81 -8.91 -6.85
N TYR A 70 -13.86 -8.27 -7.51
CA TYR A 70 -14.14 -7.20 -8.47
C TYR A 70 -13.55 -7.50 -9.85
N GLY A 71 -14.24 -7.01 -10.88
CA GLY A 71 -13.89 -7.21 -12.28
C GLY A 71 -13.17 -6.02 -12.90
N LYS A 72 -13.05 -6.05 -14.24
CA LYS A 72 -12.30 -5.05 -15.02
C LYS A 72 -12.78 -3.61 -14.85
N ARG A 73 -14.08 -3.41 -14.57
CA ARG A 73 -14.66 -2.07 -14.38
C ARG A 73 -14.12 -1.40 -13.12
N PHE A 74 -13.97 -2.18 -12.05
CA PHE A 74 -13.37 -1.70 -10.81
C PHE A 74 -11.90 -1.33 -11.03
N GLU A 75 -11.13 -2.17 -11.72
CA GLU A 75 -9.72 -1.91 -12.03
C GLU A 75 -9.51 -0.65 -12.87
N GLN A 76 -10.38 -0.39 -13.84
CA GLN A 76 -10.38 0.88 -14.60
C GLN A 76 -10.60 2.08 -13.68
N LYS A 77 -11.53 1.96 -12.74
CA LYS A 77 -11.83 3.02 -11.78
C LYS A 77 -10.69 3.26 -10.79
N LEU A 78 -10.03 2.19 -10.37
CA LEU A 78 -8.85 2.27 -9.52
C LEU A 78 -7.68 2.94 -10.26
N ALA A 79 -7.48 2.65 -11.55
CA ALA A 79 -6.48 3.34 -12.37
C ALA A 79 -6.77 4.85 -12.49
N GLU A 80 -8.03 5.25 -12.68
CA GLU A 80 -8.42 6.66 -12.66
C GLU A 80 -8.16 7.35 -11.32
N LEU A 81 -8.29 6.62 -10.20
CA LEU A 81 -7.98 7.12 -8.87
C LEU A 81 -6.48 7.36 -8.70
N HIS A 82 -5.64 6.43 -9.20
CA HIS A 82 -4.19 6.56 -9.10
C HIS A 82 -3.60 7.71 -9.93
N GLU A 83 -4.30 8.20 -10.95
CA GLU A 83 -3.93 9.44 -11.67
C GLU A 83 -3.95 10.67 -10.74
N VAL A 84 -4.79 10.64 -9.68
CA VAL A 84 -4.97 11.75 -8.72
C VAL A 84 -4.28 11.45 -7.39
N HIS A 85 -4.31 10.19 -6.96
CA HIS A 85 -3.73 9.70 -5.71
C HIS A 85 -2.83 8.49 -6.01
N PRO A 86 -1.62 8.71 -6.55
CA PRO A 86 -0.73 7.63 -6.99
C PRO A 86 -0.25 6.74 -5.84
N ASP A 87 -0.26 7.29 -4.63
CA ASP A 87 0.17 6.66 -3.38
C ASP A 87 -0.91 5.78 -2.74
N PHE A 88 -2.15 5.82 -3.26
CA PHE A 88 -3.25 5.04 -2.73
C PHE A 88 -3.15 3.58 -3.14
N MET A 89 -3.36 2.67 -2.19
CA MET A 89 -3.34 1.23 -2.40
C MET A 89 -4.71 0.61 -2.10
N CYS A 90 -5.19 -0.27 -2.98
CA CYS A 90 -6.43 -1.03 -2.77
C CYS A 90 -6.20 -2.53 -2.88
N ARG A 91 -6.44 -3.28 -1.80
CA ARG A 91 -6.42 -4.75 -1.80
C ARG A 91 -7.81 -5.28 -2.12
N HIS A 92 -7.92 -6.21 -3.06
CA HIS A 92 -9.19 -6.86 -3.37
C HIS A 92 -8.97 -8.22 -4.06
N GLY A 93 -10.02 -9.02 -4.13
CA GLY A 93 -10.05 -10.24 -4.94
C GLY A 93 -10.52 -9.97 -6.37
N TYR A 94 -10.26 -10.94 -7.24
CA TYR A 94 -10.73 -10.96 -8.62
C TYR A 94 -10.97 -12.40 -9.08
N THR A 95 -11.60 -12.56 -10.25
CA THR A 95 -11.80 -13.85 -10.89
C THR A 95 -10.87 -13.94 -12.10
N ASP A 96 -10.04 -14.99 -12.17
CA ASP A 96 -9.16 -15.21 -13.33
C ASP A 96 -9.94 -15.71 -14.55
N SER A 97 -9.27 -15.83 -15.71
CA SER A 97 -9.88 -16.28 -16.97
C SER A 97 -10.49 -17.68 -16.92
N TYR A 98 -10.17 -18.47 -15.88
CA TYR A 98 -10.69 -19.82 -15.66
C TYR A 98 -11.81 -19.84 -14.62
N GLY A 99 -12.29 -18.68 -14.16
CA GLY A 99 -13.34 -18.60 -13.16
C GLY A 99 -12.86 -18.84 -11.72
N LYS A 100 -11.54 -18.97 -11.49
CA LYS A 100 -11.02 -19.21 -10.15
C LYS A 100 -10.90 -17.89 -9.39
N ARG A 101 -11.41 -17.89 -8.16
CA ARG A 101 -11.24 -16.77 -7.22
C ARG A 101 -9.78 -16.64 -6.85
N ARG A 102 -9.25 -15.44 -7.04
CA ARG A 102 -7.89 -15.05 -6.68
C ARG A 102 -7.97 -13.86 -5.76
N LEU A 103 -7.01 -13.77 -4.86
CA LEU A 103 -6.72 -12.54 -4.16
C LEU A 103 -5.64 -11.84 -4.95
N LYS A 104 -5.84 -10.57 -5.27
CA LYS A 104 -4.72 -9.71 -5.62
C LYS A 104 -4.00 -9.47 -4.29
N ARG A 105 -3.00 -10.31 -4.01
CA ARG A 105 -2.13 -10.13 -2.84
C ARG A 105 -1.28 -8.90 -3.13
N TYR A 106 -1.81 -7.74 -2.77
CA TYR A 106 -1.03 -6.51 -2.72
C TYR A 106 -0.19 -6.58 -1.44
N SER A 107 1.00 -7.17 -1.55
CA SER A 107 1.95 -7.16 -0.46
C SER A 107 2.64 -5.82 -0.52
N VAL A 108 2.36 -4.95 0.45
CA VAL A 108 2.94 -3.60 0.52
C VAL A 108 4.46 -3.67 0.44
N VAL A 109 5.03 -4.70 1.07
CA VAL A 109 6.45 -5.03 1.02
C VAL A 109 6.88 -5.47 -0.38
N GLU A 110 6.15 -6.33 -1.09
CA GLU A 110 6.53 -6.72 -2.46
C GLU A 110 6.40 -5.56 -3.45
N ASP A 111 5.33 -4.76 -3.36
CA ASP A 111 5.14 -3.59 -4.23
C ASP A 111 6.30 -2.61 -4.02
N ALA A 112 6.72 -2.42 -2.76
CA ALA A 112 7.83 -1.55 -2.44
C ALA A 112 9.19 -2.15 -2.85
N MET A 113 9.38 -3.46 -2.67
CA MET A 113 10.56 -4.18 -3.18
C MET A 113 10.62 -4.16 -4.70
N ASP A 114 9.49 -4.21 -5.40
CA ASP A 114 9.43 -4.10 -6.87
C ASP A 114 9.86 -2.71 -7.34
N ALA A 115 9.47 -1.65 -6.64
CA ALA A 115 9.97 -0.30 -6.92
C ALA A 115 11.50 -0.20 -6.72
N MET A 116 12.04 -0.80 -5.64
CA MET A 116 13.50 -0.88 -5.43
C MET A 116 14.19 -1.70 -6.52
N ARG A 117 13.62 -2.86 -6.92
CA ARG A 117 14.14 -3.70 -8.02
C ARG A 117 14.13 -2.94 -9.35
N GLN A 118 13.09 -2.17 -9.63
CA GLN A 118 13.00 -1.34 -10.83
C GLN A 118 14.08 -0.27 -10.83
N TYR A 119 14.27 0.44 -9.72
CA TYR A 119 15.36 1.41 -9.58
C TYR A 119 16.73 0.75 -9.82
N CYS A 120 16.98 -0.41 -9.21
CA CYS A 120 18.21 -1.18 -9.44
C CYS A 120 18.44 -1.47 -10.92
N GLN A 121 17.40 -1.89 -11.64
CA GLN A 121 17.47 -2.16 -13.08
C GLN A 121 17.76 -0.90 -13.90
N GLU A 122 17.07 0.21 -13.63
CA GLU A 122 17.25 1.49 -14.33
C GLU A 122 18.66 2.06 -14.14
N HIS A 123 19.26 1.83 -12.98
CA HIS A 123 20.61 2.29 -12.63
C HIS A 123 21.70 1.24 -12.85
N ASN A 124 21.35 0.06 -13.36
CA ASN A 124 22.26 -1.08 -13.59
C ASN A 124 23.09 -1.46 -12.34
N ILE A 125 22.42 -1.51 -11.19
CA ILE A 125 22.97 -1.95 -9.90
C ILE A 125 22.18 -3.14 -9.36
N ASN A 126 22.75 -3.87 -8.42
CA ASN A 126 22.00 -4.88 -7.68
C ASN A 126 21.49 -4.31 -6.34
N ILE A 127 20.68 -5.09 -5.62
CA ILE A 127 20.07 -4.65 -4.36
C ILE A 127 21.12 -4.39 -3.27
N VAL A 128 22.18 -5.19 -3.19
CA VAL A 128 23.27 -5.03 -2.20
C VAL A 128 24.01 -3.73 -2.45
N GLU A 129 24.29 -3.40 -3.71
CA GLU A 129 24.92 -2.13 -4.08
C GLU A 129 24.01 -0.93 -3.77
N LEU A 130 22.69 -1.08 -3.90
CA LEU A 130 21.75 -0.04 -3.46
C LEU A 130 21.86 0.20 -1.95
N PHE A 131 21.85 -0.85 -1.12
CA PHE A 131 22.02 -0.71 0.33
C PHE A 131 23.40 -0.13 0.69
N SER A 132 24.47 -0.52 -0.02
CA SER A 132 25.80 0.06 0.17
C SER A 132 25.88 1.55 -0.17
N ARG A 133 24.95 2.09 -0.98
CA ARG A 133 24.84 3.53 -1.24
C ARG A 133 24.11 4.29 -0.14
N PHE A 134 23.29 3.59 0.64
CA PHE A 134 22.58 4.17 1.78
C PHE A 134 23.42 4.11 3.06
N ASP A 135 24.25 3.08 3.19
CA ASP A 135 25.26 2.92 4.23
C ASP A 135 26.33 4.02 4.13
N ALA A 136 26.23 5.05 4.98
CA ALA A 136 27.13 6.20 4.94
C ALA A 136 28.46 5.95 5.66
N ASP A 137 28.48 5.03 6.63
CA ASP A 137 29.64 4.76 7.47
C ASP A 137 30.40 3.47 7.10
N GLY A 138 29.85 2.67 6.17
CA GLY A 138 30.46 1.44 5.66
C GLY A 138 30.34 0.27 6.63
N SER A 139 29.35 0.29 7.54
CA SER A 139 29.11 -0.72 8.57
C SER A 139 28.61 -2.07 8.01
N MET A 140 28.17 -2.10 6.75
CA MET A 140 27.43 -3.22 6.13
C MET A 140 26.05 -3.47 6.75
N SER A 141 25.51 -2.47 7.42
CA SER A 141 24.12 -2.38 7.85
C SER A 141 23.60 -0.98 7.49
N VAL A 142 22.28 -0.81 7.43
CA VAL A 142 21.67 0.51 7.16
C VAL A 142 20.69 0.82 8.27
N THR A 143 20.92 1.91 9.00
CA THR A 143 19.96 2.37 10.02
C THR A 143 18.61 2.73 9.38
N HIS A 144 17.52 2.70 10.16
CA HIS A 144 16.20 3.13 9.64
C HIS A 144 16.22 4.56 9.07
N GLU A 145 17.05 5.44 9.63
CA GLU A 145 17.19 6.82 9.17
C GLU A 145 17.91 6.91 7.83
N GLU A 146 19.03 6.21 7.67
CA GLU A 146 19.77 6.12 6.40
C GLU A 146 18.92 5.48 5.31
N PHE A 147 18.15 4.44 5.64
CA PHE A 147 17.26 3.78 4.69
C PHE A 147 16.19 4.76 4.17
N LYS A 148 15.52 5.48 5.07
CA LYS A 148 14.51 6.50 4.72
C LYS A 148 15.11 7.62 3.88
N LEU A 149 16.29 8.11 4.27
CA LEU A 149 16.98 9.18 3.55
C LEU A 149 17.40 8.71 2.15
N GLY A 150 18.00 7.52 2.04
CA GLY A 150 18.44 6.92 0.80
C GLY A 150 17.31 6.72 -0.22
N LEU A 151 16.17 6.18 0.22
CA LEU A 151 14.98 6.04 -0.64
C LEU A 151 14.47 7.39 -1.15
N LYS A 152 14.48 8.41 -0.29
CA LYS A 152 14.06 9.78 -0.63
C LYS A 152 15.03 10.45 -1.60
N GLU A 153 16.34 10.32 -1.39
CA GLU A 153 17.37 10.85 -2.28
C GLU A 153 17.38 10.16 -3.65
N ALA A 154 17.13 8.85 -3.66
CA ALA A 154 16.89 8.07 -4.87
C ALA A 154 15.59 8.44 -5.60
N LYS A 155 14.72 9.27 -4.98
CA LYS A 155 13.40 9.68 -5.48
C LYS A 155 12.53 8.48 -5.87
N MET A 156 12.63 7.39 -5.09
CA MET A 156 11.79 6.23 -5.33
C MET A 156 10.32 6.57 -5.02
N PRO A 157 9.37 6.14 -5.85
CA PRO A 157 7.95 6.42 -5.66
C PRO A 157 7.36 5.50 -4.59
N LEU A 158 7.82 5.67 -3.34
CA LEU A 158 7.36 4.92 -2.18
C LEU A 158 6.68 5.85 -1.18
N THR A 159 5.55 5.40 -0.66
CA THR A 159 4.82 6.07 0.42
C THR A 159 5.53 5.85 1.76
N ASP A 160 5.33 6.76 2.72
CA ASP A 160 5.86 6.62 4.09
C ASP A 160 5.45 5.27 4.71
N TYR A 161 4.21 4.83 4.47
CA TYR A 161 3.72 3.53 4.93
C TYR A 161 4.39 2.34 4.25
N GLN A 162 4.65 2.40 2.94
CA GLN A 162 5.46 1.38 2.27
C GLN A 162 6.86 1.29 2.86
N VAL A 163 7.48 2.43 3.17
CA VAL A 163 8.81 2.47 3.79
C VAL A 163 8.77 1.89 5.20
N GLU A 164 7.77 2.23 6.01
CA GLU A 164 7.60 1.65 7.35
C GLU A 164 7.38 0.13 7.31
N GLU A 165 6.56 -0.37 6.38
CA GLU A 165 6.31 -1.80 6.23
C GLU A 165 7.54 -2.54 5.68
N LEU A 166 8.33 -1.90 4.78
CA LEU A 166 9.63 -2.42 4.34
C LEU A 166 10.59 -2.56 5.51
N ILE A 167 10.76 -1.52 6.32
CA ILE A 167 11.64 -1.54 7.49
C ILE A 167 11.25 -2.70 8.41
N LYS A 168 9.97 -2.82 8.77
CA LYS A 168 9.48 -3.92 9.63
C LYS A 168 9.71 -5.31 9.03
N ALA A 169 9.78 -5.42 7.70
CA ALA A 169 9.98 -6.69 7.01
C ALA A 169 11.47 -7.05 6.84
N LEU A 170 12.34 -6.04 6.78
CA LEU A 170 13.78 -6.19 6.56
C LEU A 170 14.56 -6.27 7.87
N ASP A 171 14.20 -5.48 8.88
CA ASP A 171 14.75 -5.53 10.24
C ASP A 171 14.05 -6.64 11.03
N GLN A 172 14.54 -7.87 10.88
CA GLN A 172 13.89 -9.08 11.43
C GLN A 172 14.20 -9.31 12.91
N ASP A 173 15.34 -8.84 13.40
CA ASP A 173 15.75 -8.96 14.80
C ASP A 173 15.39 -7.72 15.64
N GLY A 174 15.01 -6.61 15.00
CA GLY A 174 14.45 -5.43 15.63
C GLY A 174 15.50 -4.56 16.30
N ASP A 175 16.75 -4.61 15.82
CA ASP A 175 17.87 -3.89 16.42
C ASP A 175 17.95 -2.42 15.96
N GLY A 176 17.14 -2.03 14.97
CA GLY A 176 17.10 -0.69 14.41
C GLY A 176 17.92 -0.53 13.12
N GLU A 177 18.52 -1.63 12.64
CA GLU A 177 19.34 -1.67 11.44
C GLU A 177 18.85 -2.74 10.46
N ILE A 178 19.19 -2.55 9.18
CA ILE A 178 18.90 -3.50 8.11
C ILE A 178 20.23 -4.09 7.66
N ASP A 179 20.50 -5.32 8.05
CA ASP A 179 21.68 -6.08 7.63
C ASP A 179 21.57 -6.51 6.15
N PHE A 180 22.63 -6.28 5.38
CA PHE A 180 22.69 -6.65 3.95
C PHE A 180 23.94 -7.43 3.56
N ARG A 181 24.56 -8.12 4.53
CA ARG A 181 25.74 -8.97 4.34
C ARG A 181 25.51 -10.18 3.42
#